data_AF-A0A7X3S9J6-F1
#
_entry.id   AF-A0A7X3S9J6-F1
#
_cell.length_a   1.000
_cell.length_b   1.000
_cell.length_c   1.000
_cell.angle_alpha   90.00
_cell.angle_beta   90.00
_cell.angle_gamma   90.00
#
_symmetry.space_group_name_H-M   'P 1'
#
loop_
_entity.id
_entity.type
_entity.pdbx_description
1 polymer ?
#
loop_
_entity_poly.entity_id
_entity_poly.type
_entity_poly.pdbx_seq_one_letter_code
_entity_poly.pdbx_strand_id
1 'polypeptide(L)'
;MDAIIRILVSEFFWGIVVGALIALLGAWVQARLHFRYDRRDKEKLVCEFLSDSFSGLINIINSAKDIYESSSRIPDHKIEQILSELSILGRNREHISRIRDEKLKNSSYSLHAKAVALSSDIKAHLGIWYQYNIQNPTEDMSENEKKMHGVALNNLQLAREKFSSLSNLQLEYGSLSNELRKYSGALK
;
A
#
# COMPACT_ATOMS: atom_id res chain seq x y z
N MET A 1 71.65 -25.63 11.89
CA MET A 1 70.29 -26.13 11.62
C MET A 1 69.23 -25.29 12.33
N ASP A 2 69.44 -24.93 13.59
CA ASP A 2 68.45 -24.22 14.43
C ASP A 2 67.97 -22.86 13.89
N ALA A 3 68.84 -22.09 13.23
CA ALA A 3 68.46 -20.78 12.69
C ALA A 3 67.48 -20.91 11.50
N ILE A 4 67.69 -21.89 10.62
CA ILE A 4 66.84 -22.15 9.45
C ILE A 4 65.46 -22.64 9.89
N ILE A 5 65.41 -23.52 10.91
CA ILE A 5 64.15 -24.03 11.48
C ILE A 5 63.35 -22.88 12.12
N ARG A 6 63.99 -21.95 12.84
CA ARG A 6 63.30 -20.78 13.44
C ARG A 6 62.72 -19.84 12.39
N ILE A 7 63.43 -19.62 11.28
CA ILE A 7 62.93 -18.77 10.18
C ILE A 7 61.71 -19.42 9.52
N LEU A 8 61.78 -20.71 9.20
CA LEU A 8 60.66 -21.46 8.60
C LEU A 8 59.41 -21.49 9.51
N VAL A 9 59.59 -21.69 10.82
CA VAL A 9 58.48 -21.66 11.79
C VAL A 9 57.88 -20.26 11.91
N SER A 10 58.71 -19.21 11.85
CA SER A 10 58.25 -17.82 11.88
C SER A 10 57.45 -17.45 10.63
N GLU A 11 57.93 -17.82 9.44
CA GLU A 11 57.23 -17.59 8.17
C GLU A 11 55.91 -18.36 8.11
N PHE A 12 55.89 -19.62 8.58
CA PHE A 12 54.67 -20.41 8.66
C PHE A 12 53.64 -19.80 9.64
N PHE A 13 54.09 -19.34 10.81
CA PHE A 13 53.22 -18.66 11.77
C PHE A 13 52.61 -17.38 11.17
N TRP A 14 53.41 -16.54 10.52
CA TRP A 14 52.91 -15.35 9.85
C TRP A 14 51.97 -15.67 8.68
N GLY A 15 52.20 -16.75 7.94
CA GLY A 15 51.27 -17.26 6.93
C GLY A 15 49.89 -17.62 7.52
N ILE A 16 49.86 -18.28 8.68
CA ILE A 16 48.60 -18.58 9.40
C ILE A 16 47.91 -17.30 9.87
N VAL A 17 48.66 -16.37 10.47
CA VAL A 17 48.10 -15.10 10.98
C VAL A 17 47.51 -14.25 9.85
N VAL A 18 48.22 -14.12 8.73
CA VAL A 18 47.73 -13.39 7.55
C VAL A 18 46.53 -14.11 6.93
N GLY A 19 46.57 -15.44 6.82
CA GLY A 19 45.45 -16.24 6.33
C GLY A 19 44.18 -16.05 7.16
N ALA A 20 44.31 -16.06 8.49
CA ALA A 20 43.19 -15.84 9.41
C ALA A 20 42.62 -14.41 9.31
N LEU A 21 43.48 -13.40 9.16
CA LEU A 21 43.05 -12.01 8.97
C LEU A 21 42.28 -11.81 7.66
N ILE A 22 42.77 -12.41 6.57
CA ILE A 22 42.09 -12.35 5.27
C ILE A 22 40.74 -13.08 5.34
N ALA A 23 40.66 -14.23 6.01
CA ALA A 23 39.41 -14.96 6.19
C ALA A 23 38.37 -14.13 6.97
N LEU A 24 38.80 -13.46 8.05
CA LEU A 24 37.92 -12.58 8.84
C LEU A 24 37.45 -11.36 8.03
N LEU A 25 38.35 -10.70 7.31
CA LEU A 25 38.01 -9.58 6.44
C LEU A 25 37.08 -10.02 5.30
N GLY A 26 37.35 -11.16 4.68
CA GLY A 26 36.52 -11.76 3.64
C GLY A 26 35.10 -12.05 4.14
N ALA A 27 34.98 -12.69 5.30
CA ALA A 27 33.69 -12.97 5.93
C ALA A 27 32.93 -11.67 6.29
N TRP A 28 33.63 -10.65 6.80
CA TRP A 28 33.02 -9.36 7.13
C TRP A 28 32.52 -8.62 5.88
N VAL A 29 33.32 -8.57 4.81
CA VAL A 29 32.93 -7.95 3.54
C VAL A 29 31.75 -8.71 2.92
N GLN A 30 31.80 -10.05 2.91
CA GLN A 30 30.74 -10.90 2.39
C GLN A 30 29.43 -10.70 3.15
N ALA A 31 29.47 -10.69 4.48
CA ALA A 31 28.29 -10.41 5.31
C ALA A 31 27.71 -9.02 5.00
N ARG A 32 28.57 -8.00 4.93
CA ARG A 32 28.14 -6.62 4.62
C ARG A 32 27.52 -6.48 3.24
N LEU A 33 28.01 -7.22 2.25
CA LEU A 33 27.42 -7.28 0.91
C LEU A 33 26.08 -8.03 0.93
N HIS A 34 25.99 -9.20 1.57
CA HIS A 34 24.72 -9.93 1.73
C HIS A 34 23.63 -9.07 2.36
N PHE A 35 23.93 -8.36 3.45
CA PHE A 35 22.94 -7.45 4.07
C PHE A 35 22.48 -6.33 3.14
N ARG A 36 23.34 -5.86 2.22
CA ARG A 36 22.97 -4.83 1.25
C ARG A 36 22.07 -5.40 0.16
N TYR A 37 22.37 -6.58 -0.36
CA TYR A 37 21.56 -7.26 -1.39
C TYR A 37 20.20 -7.68 -0.82
N ASP A 38 20.17 -8.36 0.33
CA ASP A 38 18.92 -8.77 1.00
C ASP A 38 17.99 -7.58 1.26
N ARG A 39 18.55 -6.42 1.61
CA ARG A 39 17.77 -5.22 1.86
C ARG A 39 17.21 -4.62 0.57
N ARG A 40 17.97 -4.64 -0.54
CA ARG A 40 17.48 -4.19 -1.86
C ARG A 40 16.39 -5.12 -2.38
N ASP A 41 16.56 -6.43 -2.26
CA ASP A 41 15.57 -7.41 -2.69
C ASP A 41 14.26 -7.28 -1.91
N LYS A 42 14.35 -7.09 -0.59
CA LYS A 42 13.17 -6.81 0.24
C LYS A 42 12.48 -5.51 -0.17
N GLU A 43 13.24 -4.45 -0.43
CA GLU A 43 12.69 -3.17 -0.86
C GLU A 43 12.00 -3.28 -2.23
N LYS A 44 12.60 -4.04 -3.16
CA LYS A 44 12.05 -4.34 -4.48
C LYS A 44 10.72 -5.09 -4.37
N LEU A 45 10.67 -6.16 -3.57
CA LEU A 45 9.46 -6.93 -3.32
C LEU A 45 8.33 -6.06 -2.75
N VAL A 46 8.65 -5.13 -1.85
CA VAL A 46 7.66 -4.19 -1.31
C VAL A 46 7.14 -3.26 -2.42
N CYS A 47 8.01 -2.72 -3.26
CA CYS A 47 7.59 -1.83 -4.35
C CYS A 47 6.71 -2.54 -5.38
N GLU A 48 7.06 -3.79 -5.72
CA GLU A 48 6.24 -4.65 -6.60
C GLU A 48 4.88 -4.94 -5.97
N PHE A 49 4.85 -5.38 -4.71
CA PHE A 49 3.62 -5.61 -3.97
C PHE A 49 2.71 -4.38 -3.95
N LEU A 50 3.23 -3.19 -3.62
CA LEU A 50 2.44 -1.96 -3.59
C LEU A 50 1.92 -1.56 -4.98
N SER A 51 2.76 -1.69 -6.01
CA SER A 51 2.34 -1.46 -7.40
C SER A 51 1.16 -2.35 -7.77
N ASP A 52 1.22 -3.63 -7.40
CA ASP A 52 0.19 -4.60 -7.73
C ASP A 52 -1.08 -4.37 -6.94
N SER A 53 -0.97 -4.07 -5.64
CA SER A 53 -2.12 -3.68 -4.83
C SER A 53 -2.80 -2.40 -5.34
N PHE A 54 -2.04 -1.38 -5.73
CA PHE A 54 -2.61 -0.17 -6.32
C PHE A 54 -3.27 -0.43 -7.67
N SER A 55 -2.69 -1.31 -8.49
CA SER A 55 -3.31 -1.74 -9.76
C SER A 55 -4.62 -2.49 -9.51
N GLY A 56 -4.65 -3.36 -8.50
CA GLY A 56 -5.87 -4.05 -8.04
C GLY A 56 -6.95 -3.07 -7.58
N LEU A 57 -6.59 -2.08 -6.76
CA LEU A 57 -7.51 -1.03 -6.32
C LEU A 57 -8.09 -0.23 -7.50
N ILE A 58 -7.26 0.16 -8.47
CA ILE A 58 -7.73 0.85 -9.69
C ILE A 58 -8.78 0.00 -10.41
N ASN A 59 -8.54 -1.30 -10.58
CA ASN A 59 -9.48 -2.19 -11.26
C ASN A 59 -10.82 -2.28 -10.52
N ILE A 60 -10.80 -2.36 -9.18
CA ILE A 60 -12.02 -2.41 -8.38
C ILE A 60 -12.77 -1.06 -8.43
N ILE A 61 -12.05 0.06 -8.34
CA ILE A 61 -12.63 1.41 -8.43
C ILE A 61 -13.27 1.62 -9.80
N ASN A 62 -12.60 1.22 -10.89
CA ASN A 62 -13.15 1.32 -12.24
C ASN A 62 -14.38 0.45 -12.42
N SER A 63 -14.34 -0.80 -11.95
CA SER A 63 -15.53 -1.66 -11.94
C SER A 63 -16.69 -1.05 -11.14
N ALA A 64 -16.41 -0.41 -10.01
CA ALA A 64 -17.43 0.29 -9.23
C ALA A 64 -18.00 1.50 -9.99
N LYS A 65 -17.13 2.24 -10.69
CA LYS A 65 -17.49 3.40 -11.50
C LYS A 65 -18.37 3.00 -12.68
N ASP A 66 -18.04 1.94 -13.40
CA ASP A 66 -18.84 1.44 -14.53
C ASP A 66 -20.26 1.04 -14.07
N ILE A 67 -20.37 0.40 -12.90
CA ILE A 67 -21.67 0.06 -12.29
C ILE A 67 -22.42 1.34 -11.90
N TYR A 68 -21.73 2.32 -11.32
CA TYR A 68 -22.34 3.58 -10.94
C TYR A 68 -22.86 4.36 -12.16
N GLU A 69 -22.09 4.43 -13.25
CA GLU A 69 -22.49 5.13 -14.47
C GLU A 69 -23.66 4.44 -15.17
N SER A 70 -23.72 3.10 -15.15
CA SER A 70 -24.81 2.33 -15.77
C SER A 70 -26.09 2.26 -14.95
N SER A 71 -25.99 2.24 -13.61
CA SER A 71 -27.15 2.03 -12.72
C SER A 71 -27.52 3.23 -11.85
N SER A 72 -26.71 4.30 -11.86
CA SER A 72 -26.82 5.46 -10.96
C SER A 72 -26.79 5.11 -9.46
N ARG A 73 -26.34 3.89 -9.12
CA ARG A 73 -26.26 3.34 -7.77
C ARG A 73 -24.81 3.07 -7.41
N ILE A 74 -24.43 3.44 -6.18
CA ILE A 74 -23.12 3.10 -5.64
C ILE A 74 -23.14 1.61 -5.22
N PRO A 75 -22.30 0.75 -5.81
CA PRO A 75 -22.30 -0.68 -5.51
C PRO A 75 -21.64 -0.95 -4.16
N ASP A 76 -22.46 -1.19 -3.12
CA ASP A 76 -22.00 -1.38 -1.73
C ASP A 76 -20.93 -2.50 -1.61
N HIS A 77 -21.17 -3.65 -2.24
CA HIS A 77 -20.22 -4.76 -2.29
C HIS A 77 -18.84 -4.38 -2.86
N LYS A 78 -18.75 -3.43 -3.79
CA LYS A 78 -17.46 -2.94 -4.32
C LYS A 78 -16.78 -2.02 -3.32
N ILE A 79 -17.53 -1.18 -2.60
CA ILE A 79 -16.98 -0.35 -1.53
C ILE A 79 -16.40 -1.23 -0.42
N GLU A 80 -17.08 -2.33 -0.07
CA GLU A 80 -16.54 -3.32 0.88
C GLU A 80 -15.28 -4.01 0.35
N GLN A 81 -15.26 -4.36 -0.94
CA GLN A 81 -14.06 -4.93 -1.56
C GLN A 81 -12.87 -3.95 -1.50
N ILE A 82 -13.09 -2.66 -1.77
CA ILE A 82 -12.06 -1.61 -1.65
C ILE A 82 -11.55 -1.51 -0.21
N LEU A 83 -12.46 -1.48 0.77
CA LEU A 83 -12.08 -1.43 2.19
C LEU A 83 -11.28 -2.66 2.62
N SER A 84 -11.61 -3.85 2.11
CA SER A 84 -10.86 -5.09 2.37
C SER A 84 -9.43 -5.00 1.85
N GLU A 85 -9.25 -4.61 0.59
CA GLU A 85 -7.92 -4.42 -0.02
C GLU A 85 -7.10 -3.36 0.71
N LEU A 86 -7.73 -2.23 1.07
CA LEU A 86 -7.08 -1.21 1.89
C LEU A 86 -6.71 -1.75 3.28
N SER A 87 -7.53 -2.60 3.90
CA SER A 87 -7.18 -3.23 5.18
C SER A 87 -5.95 -4.12 5.07
N ILE A 88 -5.84 -4.90 3.99
CA ILE A 88 -4.67 -5.74 3.70
C ILE A 88 -3.41 -4.86 3.55
N LEU A 89 -3.51 -3.78 2.76
CA LEU A 89 -2.44 -2.79 2.63
C LEU A 89 -2.07 -2.14 3.98
N GLY A 90 -3.06 -1.82 4.80
CA GLY A 90 -2.88 -1.22 6.13
C GLY A 90 -2.18 -2.16 7.12
N ARG A 91 -2.44 -3.47 7.05
CA ARG A 91 -1.70 -4.48 7.84
C ARG A 91 -0.24 -4.58 7.39
N ASN A 92 -0.01 -4.40 6.09
CA ASN A 92 1.32 -4.42 5.49
C ASN A 92 2.02 -3.05 5.52
N ARG A 93 1.49 -2.08 6.27
CA ARG A 93 2.01 -0.71 6.34
C ARG A 93 3.44 -0.63 6.87
N GLU A 94 3.84 -1.57 7.73
CA GLU A 94 5.23 -1.69 8.18
C GLU A 94 6.19 -1.92 7.00
N HIS A 95 5.75 -2.62 5.95
CA HIS A 95 6.58 -2.86 4.77
C HIS A 95 6.84 -1.59 3.96
N ILE A 96 5.89 -0.64 3.93
CA ILE A 96 6.06 0.67 3.28
C ILE A 96 7.23 1.45 3.92
N SER A 97 7.46 1.28 5.24
CA SER A 97 8.60 1.90 5.93
C SER A 97 9.97 1.45 5.40
N ARG A 98 10.02 0.33 4.67
CA ARG A 98 11.26 -0.22 4.10
C ARG A 98 11.69 0.50 2.82
N ILE A 99 10.82 1.30 2.19
CA ILE A 99 11.14 2.13 1.03
C ILE A 99 12.05 3.29 1.48
N ARG A 100 13.23 3.42 0.86
CA ARG A 100 14.19 4.49 1.20
C ARG A 100 13.82 5.83 0.60
N ASP A 101 13.16 5.83 -0.55
CA ASP A 101 12.65 7.05 -1.15
C ASP A 101 11.52 7.62 -0.29
N GLU A 102 11.83 8.67 0.46
CA GLU A 102 10.90 9.37 1.35
C GLU A 102 9.67 9.90 0.61
N LYS A 103 9.83 10.34 -0.64
CA LYS A 103 8.72 10.87 -1.44
C LYS A 103 7.75 9.75 -1.80
N LEU A 104 8.26 8.61 -2.29
CA LEU A 104 7.42 7.45 -2.62
C LEU A 104 6.74 6.88 -1.39
N LYS A 105 7.47 6.77 -0.28
CA LYS A 105 6.96 6.31 1.00
C LYS A 105 5.81 7.20 1.49
N ASN A 106 6.01 8.51 1.54
CA ASN A 106 5.00 9.46 2.01
C ASN A 106 3.79 9.53 1.06
N SER A 107 4.03 9.46 -0.26
CA SER A 107 2.95 9.39 -1.26
C SER A 107 2.09 8.13 -1.07
N SER A 108 2.73 6.99 -0.80
CA SER A 108 2.04 5.72 -0.52
C SER A 108 1.18 5.80 0.74
N TYR A 109 1.71 6.36 1.82
CA TYR A 109 0.93 6.56 3.05
C TYR A 109 -0.22 7.54 2.87
N SER A 110 0.02 8.68 2.21
CA SER A 110 -0.99 9.71 2.01
C SER A 110 -2.14 9.17 1.16
N LEU A 111 -1.82 8.50 0.05
CA LEU A 111 -2.83 7.98 -0.87
C LEU A 111 -3.66 6.87 -0.22
N HIS A 112 -3.01 5.96 0.52
CA HIS A 112 -3.71 4.95 1.31
C HIS A 112 -4.66 5.57 2.34
N ALA A 113 -4.20 6.56 3.11
CA ALA A 113 -5.03 7.22 4.12
C ALA A 113 -6.23 7.96 3.51
N LYS A 114 -6.03 8.67 2.39
CA LYS A 114 -7.11 9.34 1.64
C LYS A 114 -8.17 8.34 1.19
N ALA A 115 -7.76 7.21 0.60
CA ALA A 115 -8.69 6.21 0.12
C ALA A 115 -9.48 5.56 1.27
N VAL A 116 -8.81 5.22 2.38
CA VAL A 116 -9.49 4.68 3.58
C VAL A 116 -10.55 5.66 4.10
N ALA A 117 -10.20 6.94 4.21
CA ALA A 117 -11.13 7.96 4.68
C ALA A 117 -12.34 8.07 3.73
N LEU A 118 -12.11 8.20 2.42
CA LEU A 118 -13.18 8.32 1.44
C LEU A 118 -14.08 7.08 1.40
N SER A 119 -13.52 5.88 1.37
CA SER A 119 -14.30 4.64 1.36
C SER A 119 -15.11 4.45 2.64
N SER A 120 -14.58 4.87 3.79
CA SER A 120 -15.30 4.81 5.07
C SER A 120 -16.45 5.82 5.11
N ASP A 121 -16.21 7.06 4.65
CA ASP A 121 -17.24 8.10 4.53
C ASP A 121 -18.39 7.63 3.62
N ILE A 122 -18.07 7.06 2.46
CA ILE A 122 -19.08 6.51 1.52
C ILE A 122 -19.93 5.46 2.23
N LYS A 123 -19.29 4.51 2.92
CA LYS A 123 -20.01 3.44 3.63
C LYS A 123 -20.91 4.00 4.74
N ALA A 124 -20.44 4.98 5.50
CA ALA A 124 -21.22 5.61 6.55
C ALA A 124 -22.46 6.34 6.00
N HIS A 125 -22.28 7.15 4.95
CA HIS A 125 -23.38 7.87 4.32
C HIS A 125 -24.38 6.93 3.63
N LEU A 126 -23.92 5.87 2.97
CA LEU A 126 -24.79 4.84 2.42
C LEU A 126 -25.57 4.11 3.51
N GLY A 127 -24.95 3.80 4.65
CA GLY A 127 -25.62 3.20 5.79
C GLY A 127 -26.80 4.02 6.29
N ILE A 128 -26.61 5.34 6.43
CA ILE A 128 -27.68 6.29 6.80
C ILE A 128 -28.78 6.28 5.74
N TRP A 129 -28.42 6.36 4.46
CA TRP A 129 -29.41 6.32 3.38
C TRP A 129 -30.22 5.03 3.40
N TYR A 130 -29.58 3.86 3.50
CA TYR A 130 -30.28 2.58 3.57
C TYR A 130 -31.19 2.48 4.79
N GLN A 131 -30.79 3.00 5.95
CA GLN A 131 -31.61 2.96 7.16
C GLN A 131 -32.93 3.74 7.02
N TYR A 132 -32.89 4.90 6.37
CA TYR A 132 -34.05 5.80 6.28
C TYR A 132 -34.81 5.71 4.95
N ASN A 133 -34.24 5.09 3.91
CA ASN A 133 -34.89 4.92 2.60
C ASN A 133 -35.67 3.59 2.46
N ILE A 134 -35.77 2.78 3.51
CA ILE A 134 -36.57 1.53 3.53
C ILE A 134 -38.09 1.83 3.53
N GLN A 135 -38.50 3.04 3.92
CA GLN A 135 -39.90 3.45 3.86
C GLN A 135 -40.16 4.18 2.52
N ASN A 136 -40.88 3.53 1.61
CA ASN A 136 -41.41 4.21 0.42
C ASN A 136 -42.28 5.39 0.89
N PRO A 137 -42.00 6.63 0.46
CA PRO A 137 -42.78 7.77 0.90
C PRO A 137 -44.21 7.65 0.38
N THR A 138 -45.17 7.51 1.30
CA THR A 138 -46.60 7.64 1.02
C THR A 138 -47.05 9.07 1.33
N GLU A 139 -48.15 9.52 0.73
CA GLU A 139 -48.71 10.87 0.98
C GLU A 139 -49.04 11.10 2.46
N ASP A 140 -49.29 10.04 3.23
CA ASP A 140 -49.60 10.02 4.66
C ASP A 140 -48.38 10.10 5.60
N MET A 141 -47.17 10.28 5.08
CA MET A 141 -45.99 10.41 5.95
C MET A 141 -46.09 11.63 6.88
N SER A 142 -45.77 11.39 8.15
CA SER A 142 -45.58 12.41 9.17
C SER A 142 -44.48 13.39 8.78
N GLU A 143 -44.54 14.61 9.33
CA GLU A 143 -43.53 15.64 9.06
C GLU A 143 -42.11 15.21 9.49
N ASN A 144 -42.01 14.37 10.52
CA ASN A 144 -40.75 13.78 10.96
C ASN A 144 -40.19 12.78 9.93
N GLU A 145 -41.04 11.95 9.32
CA GLU A 145 -40.63 11.02 8.27
C GLU A 145 -40.16 11.75 7.02
N LYS A 146 -40.84 12.84 6.63
CA LYS A 146 -40.40 13.71 5.52
C LYS A 146 -39.02 14.33 5.80
N LYS A 147 -38.76 14.78 7.03
CA LYS A 147 -37.43 15.28 7.46
C LYS A 147 -36.37 14.19 7.38
N MET A 148 -36.66 12.98 7.86
CA MET A 148 -35.73 11.84 7.80
C MET A 148 -35.42 11.42 6.36
N HIS A 149 -36.41 11.45 5.47
CA HIS A 149 -36.20 11.20 4.04
C HIS A 149 -35.29 12.26 3.40
N GLY A 150 -35.48 13.54 3.75
CA GLY A 150 -34.57 14.62 3.33
C GLY A 150 -33.12 14.40 3.79
N VAL A 151 -32.92 13.95 5.03
CA VAL A 151 -31.59 13.57 5.55
C VAL A 151 -30.99 12.40 4.77
N ALA A 152 -31.80 11.40 4.42
CA ALA A 152 -31.35 10.25 3.63
C ALA A 152 -30.87 10.68 2.24
N LEU A 153 -31.63 11.53 1.55
CA LEU A 153 -31.26 12.05 0.22
C LEU A 153 -29.97 12.88 0.26
N ASN A 154 -29.81 13.71 1.30
CA ASN A 154 -28.57 14.47 1.50
C ASN A 154 -27.36 13.54 1.69
N ASN A 155 -27.50 12.48 2.49
CA ASN A 155 -26.43 11.50 2.66
C ASN A 155 -26.10 10.74 1.37
N LEU A 156 -27.11 10.40 0.56
CA LEU A 156 -26.87 9.80 -0.76
C LEU A 156 -26.06 10.74 -1.67
N GLN A 157 -26.36 12.04 -1.66
CA GLN A 157 -25.63 13.03 -2.43
C GLN A 157 -24.17 13.14 -1.96
N LEU A 158 -23.94 13.22 -0.64
CA LEU A 158 -22.60 13.22 -0.06
C LEU A 158 -21.83 11.94 -0.44
N ALA A 159 -22.46 10.77 -0.38
CA ALA A 159 -21.85 9.51 -0.80
C ALA A 159 -21.41 9.55 -2.27
N ARG A 160 -22.22 10.15 -3.16
CA ARG A 160 -21.89 10.31 -4.59
C ARG A 160 -20.71 11.23 -4.82
N GLU A 161 -20.64 12.36 -4.13
CA GLU A 161 -19.51 13.30 -4.21
C GLU A 161 -18.21 12.66 -3.74
N LYS A 162 -18.28 11.92 -2.63
CA LYS A 162 -17.14 11.16 -2.09
C LYS A 162 -16.74 10.04 -3.03
N PHE A 163 -17.69 9.35 -3.66
CA PHE A 163 -17.43 8.32 -4.66
C PHE A 163 -16.75 8.88 -5.91
N SER A 164 -17.16 10.06 -6.39
CA SER A 164 -16.48 10.76 -7.47
C SER A 164 -15.04 11.11 -7.08
N SER A 165 -14.82 11.57 -5.85
CA SER A 165 -13.49 11.87 -5.32
C SER A 165 -12.61 10.62 -5.23
N LEU A 166 -13.17 9.49 -4.77
CA LEU A 166 -12.49 8.20 -4.73
C LEU A 166 -12.13 7.72 -6.14
N SER A 167 -13.03 7.92 -7.11
CA SER A 167 -12.81 7.57 -8.51
C SER A 167 -11.67 8.37 -9.14
N ASN A 168 -11.45 9.61 -8.71
CA ASN A 168 -10.33 10.44 -9.18
C ASN A 168 -8.97 9.95 -8.64
N LEU A 169 -8.95 9.27 -7.48
CA LEU A 169 -7.72 8.70 -6.93
C LEU A 169 -7.11 7.62 -7.85
N GLN A 170 -7.87 7.06 -8.81
CA GLN A 170 -7.33 6.10 -9.78
C GLN A 170 -6.11 6.65 -10.54
N LEU A 171 -6.10 7.96 -10.84
CA LEU A 171 -5.01 8.61 -11.56
C LEU A 171 -3.78 8.75 -10.67
N GLU A 172 -3.98 9.13 -9.40
CA GLU A 172 -2.92 9.17 -8.38
C GLU A 172 -2.33 7.77 -8.16
N TYR A 173 -3.16 6.74 -8.08
CA TYR A 173 -2.72 5.34 -7.98
C TYR A 173 -1.92 4.89 -9.20
N GLY A 174 -2.38 5.21 -10.41
CA GLY A 174 -1.69 4.85 -11.65
C GLY A 174 -0.32 5.52 -11.75
N SER A 175 -0.23 6.80 -11.39
CA SER A 175 1.05 7.52 -11.35
C SER A 175 2.01 6.89 -10.33
N LEU A 176 1.55 6.68 -9.10
CA LEU A 176 2.38 6.13 -8.03
C LEU A 176 2.82 4.69 -8.31
N SER A 177 1.95 3.86 -8.87
CA SER A 177 2.29 2.49 -9.28
C SER A 177 3.41 2.48 -10.34
N ASN A 178 3.34 3.37 -11.32
CA ASN A 178 4.38 3.53 -12.33
C ASN A 178 5.71 4.01 -11.73
N GLU A 179 5.67 4.95 -10.79
CA GLU A 179 6.88 5.41 -10.09
C GLU A 179 7.51 4.28 -9.25
N LEU A 180 6.70 3.50 -8.53
CA LEU A 180 7.16 2.33 -7.76
C LEU A 180 7.79 1.25 -8.65
N ARG A 181 7.23 0.99 -9.83
CA ARG A 181 7.81 0.06 -10.82
C ARG A 181 9.15 0.55 -11.35
N LYS A 182 9.26 1.84 -11.68
CA LYS A 182 10.52 2.45 -12.13
C LYS A 182 11.58 2.37 -11.03
N TYR A 183 11.22 2.70 -9.80
CA TYR A 183 12.11 2.63 -8.64
C TYR A 183 12.57 1.19 -8.38
N SER A 184 11.63 0.23 -8.38
CA SER A 184 11.93 -1.21 -8.28
C SER A 184 12.91 -1.68 -9.38
N GLY A 185 12.70 -1.23 -10.62
CA GLY A 185 13.59 -1.54 -11.75
C GLY A 185 15.01 -0.96 -11.59
N ALA A 186 15.15 0.17 -10.89
CA ALA A 186 16.43 0.80 -10.61
C ALA A 186 17.19 0.18 -9.42
N LEU A 187 16.55 -0.71 -8.64
CA LEU A 187 17.20 -1.45 -7.56
C LEU A 187 17.99 -2.68 -8.04
N LYS A 188 18.01 -2.95 -9.37
CA LYS A 188 18.77 -4.02 -10.02
C LYS A 188 20.29 -3.84 -9.93
#